data_AF-A0A6J2T0B1-F1
#
_entry.id   AF-A0A6J2T0B1-F1
#
_cell.length_a   1.000
_cell.length_b   1.000
_cell.length_c   1.000
_cell.angle_alpha   90.00
_cell.angle_beta   90.00
_cell.angle_gamma   90.00
#
_symmetry.space_group_name_H-M   'P 1'
#
loop_
_entity.id
_entity.type
_entity.pdbx_description
1 polymer ?
#
loop_
_entity_poly.entity_id
_entity_poly.type
_entity_poly.pdbx_seq_one_letter_code
_entity_poly.pdbx_strand_id
1 'polypeptide(L)'
;MAECVFKKNGFLYLNGSVNLAVMQKNLEQRYKKDAALAQLVVKSLNSCVDYANTRTKQFEWMHAKDNCDYYPATLLACIMEQVYQNCPASLWKNTDDCVAMKKYLIACDDLKKSRK
;
A
#
# COMPACT_ATOMS: atom_id res chain seq x y z
N MET A 1 -11.76 -3.77 -7.48
CA MET A 1 -12.03 -2.55 -6.68
C MET A 1 -10.91 -1.51 -6.82
N ALA A 2 -9.65 -1.81 -6.44
CA ALA A 2 -8.56 -0.84 -6.45
C ALA A 2 -8.27 -0.23 -7.84
N GLU A 3 -8.24 -1.04 -8.89
CA GLU A 3 -8.06 -0.57 -10.27
C GLU A 3 -9.08 0.50 -10.67
N CYS A 4 -10.37 0.28 -10.37
CA CYS A 4 -11.44 1.24 -10.64
C CYS A 4 -11.22 2.57 -9.91
N VAL A 5 -10.83 2.52 -8.63
CA VAL A 5 -10.52 3.72 -7.85
C VAL A 5 -9.34 4.49 -8.45
N PHE A 6 -8.28 3.78 -8.85
CA PHE A 6 -7.09 4.40 -9.43
C PHE A 6 -7.41 5.08 -10.77
N LYS A 7 -8.15 4.39 -11.65
CA LYS A 7 -8.60 4.97 -12.93
C LYS A 7 -9.49 6.21 -12.72
N LYS A 8 -10.48 6.13 -11.84
CA LYS A 8 -11.42 7.23 -11.57
C LYS A 8 -10.73 8.49 -11.03
N ASN A 9 -9.65 8.34 -10.28
CA ASN A 9 -8.91 9.46 -9.69
C ASN A 9 -7.69 9.90 -10.54
N GLY A 10 -7.47 9.30 -11.71
CA GLY A 10 -6.32 9.61 -12.56
C GLY A 10 -4.96 9.17 -11.98
N PHE A 11 -4.97 8.21 -11.05
CA PHE A 11 -3.76 7.63 -10.46
C PHE A 11 -3.11 6.58 -11.35
N LEU A 12 -3.80 6.12 -12.39
CA LEU A 12 -3.29 5.16 -13.36
C LEU A 12 -3.28 5.81 -14.75
N TYR A 13 -2.14 5.75 -15.42
CA TYR A 13 -2.04 6.08 -16.83
C TYR A 13 -2.64 4.96 -17.68
N LEU A 14 -2.95 5.26 -18.94
CA LEU A 14 -3.50 4.28 -19.89
C LEU A 14 -2.54 3.10 -20.16
N ASN A 15 -1.24 3.28 -19.92
CA ASN A 15 -0.21 2.25 -20.05
C ASN A 15 -0.07 1.34 -18.81
N GLY A 16 -0.94 1.50 -17.80
CA GLY A 16 -0.90 0.71 -16.56
C GLY A 16 0.12 1.19 -15.52
N SER A 17 0.91 2.23 -15.79
CA SER A 17 1.80 2.81 -14.77
C SER A 17 1.07 3.81 -13.87
N VAL A 18 1.56 3.97 -12.64
CA VAL A 18 0.95 4.90 -11.68
C VAL A 18 1.41 6.33 -11.92
N ASN A 19 0.47 7.27 -11.84
CA ASN A 19 0.73 8.70 -11.83
C ASN A 19 1.09 9.16 -10.41
N LEU A 20 2.38 9.01 -10.05
CA LEU A 20 2.86 9.30 -8.71
C LEU A 20 2.65 10.75 -8.28
N ALA A 21 2.84 11.71 -9.17
CA ALA A 21 2.66 13.12 -8.85
C ALA A 21 1.22 13.42 -8.43
N VAL A 22 0.23 12.90 -9.18
CA VAL A 22 -1.19 13.10 -8.86
C VAL A 22 -1.56 12.36 -7.57
N MET A 23 -1.07 11.13 -7.40
CA MET A 23 -1.37 10.32 -6.23
C MET A 23 -0.75 10.92 -4.95
N GLN A 24 0.51 11.33 -4.99
CA GLN A 24 1.19 12.01 -3.89
C GLN A 24 0.44 13.28 -3.50
N LYS A 25 0.14 14.17 -4.46
CA LYS A 25 -0.64 15.39 -4.20
C LYS A 25 -2.00 15.09 -3.58
N ASN A 26 -2.69 14.05 -4.05
CA ASN A 26 -3.97 13.64 -3.49
C ASN A 26 -3.83 13.20 -2.03
N LEU A 27 -2.83 12.38 -1.70
CA LEU A 27 -2.57 11.89 -0.35
C LEU A 27 -2.18 13.03 0.61
N GLU A 28 -1.30 13.93 0.17
CA GLU A 28 -0.94 15.14 0.93
C GLU A 28 -2.17 16.00 1.25
N GLN A 29 -3.03 16.23 0.25
CA GLN A 29 -4.27 16.99 0.46
C GLN A 29 -5.26 16.25 1.37
N ARG A 30 -5.39 14.92 1.24
CA ARG A 30 -6.29 14.09 2.03
C ARG A 30 -5.94 14.11 3.52
N TYR A 31 -4.66 14.16 3.84
CA TYR A 31 -4.11 14.13 5.20
C TYR A 31 -3.53 15.48 5.65
N LYS A 32 -3.85 16.60 4.98
CA LYS A 32 -3.29 17.94 5.27
C LYS A 32 -3.43 18.44 6.71
N LYS A 33 -4.35 17.87 7.50
CA LYS A 33 -4.56 18.21 8.92
C LYS A 33 -3.67 17.42 9.87
N ASP A 34 -2.94 16.43 9.34
CA ASP A 34 -2.06 15.54 10.09
C ASP A 34 -0.77 15.35 9.29
N ALA A 35 0.20 16.23 9.53
CA ALA A 35 1.46 16.25 8.80
C ALA A 35 2.26 14.95 8.96
N ALA A 36 2.20 14.33 10.15
CA ALA A 36 2.90 13.08 10.42
C ALA A 36 2.30 11.93 9.61
N LEU A 37 0.97 11.82 9.56
CA LEU A 37 0.30 10.81 8.74
C LEU A 37 0.49 11.08 7.24
N ALA A 38 0.39 12.34 6.80
CA ALA A 38 0.62 12.71 5.41
C ALA A 38 2.03 12.30 4.94
N GLN A 39 3.05 12.65 5.73
CA GLN A 39 4.44 12.30 5.44
C GLN A 39 4.64 10.78 5.42
N LEU A 40 4.07 10.06 6.39
CA LEU A 40 4.15 8.60 6.44
C LEU A 40 3.55 7.97 5.19
N VAL A 41 2.32 8.35 4.81
CA VAL A 41 1.60 7.77 3.68
C VAL A 41 2.33 8.05 2.35
N VAL A 42 2.87 9.26 2.16
CA VAL A 42 3.67 9.61 0.97
C VAL A 42 4.98 8.83 0.92
N LYS A 43 5.67 8.70 2.06
CA LYS A 43 6.88 7.88 2.16
C LYS A 43 6.58 6.42 1.79
N SER A 44 5.47 5.88 2.30
CA SER A 44 5.00 4.52 1.99
C SER A 44 4.67 4.34 0.52
N LEU A 45 4.02 5.32 -0.13
CA LEU A 45 3.81 5.30 -1.59
C LEU A 45 5.13 5.13 -2.31
N ASN A 46 6.11 6.00 -2.04
CA ASN A 46 7.40 5.98 -2.73
C ASN A 46 8.17 4.68 -2.51
N SER A 47 8.12 4.07 -1.32
CA SER A 47 8.77 2.78 -1.07
C SER A 47 8.06 1.59 -1.73
N CYS A 48 6.77 1.71 -2.02
CA CYS A 48 5.94 0.58 -2.45
C CYS A 48 5.79 0.44 -3.97
N VAL A 49 6.08 1.47 -4.76
CA VAL A 49 5.88 1.48 -6.22
C VAL A 49 6.66 0.37 -6.91
N ASP A 50 7.97 0.33 -6.70
CA ASP A 50 8.83 -0.66 -7.35
C ASP A 50 8.56 -2.07 -6.84
N TYR A 51 8.30 -2.19 -5.52
CA TYR A 51 7.89 -3.44 -4.91
C TYR A 51 6.62 -3.99 -5.56
N ALA A 52 5.57 -3.17 -5.64
CA ALA A 52 4.27 -3.59 -6.14
C ALA A 52 4.32 -3.90 -7.64
N ASN A 53 5.09 -3.14 -8.43
CA ASN A 53 5.29 -3.41 -9.85
C ASN A 53 6.00 -4.76 -10.05
N THR A 54 7.09 -4.99 -9.32
CA THR A 54 7.86 -6.25 -9.37
C THR A 54 7.00 -7.43 -8.93
N ARG A 55 6.29 -7.29 -7.82
CA ARG A 55 5.43 -8.34 -7.27
C ARG A 55 4.29 -8.69 -8.20
N THR A 56 3.66 -7.70 -8.83
CA THR A 56 2.56 -7.94 -9.78
C THR A 56 3.06 -8.73 -10.99
N LYS A 57 4.20 -8.35 -11.57
CA LYS A 57 4.84 -9.11 -12.66
C LYS A 57 5.21 -10.54 -12.26
N GLN A 58 5.71 -10.74 -11.04
CA GLN A 58 6.04 -12.07 -10.52
C GLN A 58 4.82 -13.02 -10.52
N PHE A 59 3.63 -12.48 -10.29
CA PHE A 59 2.39 -13.25 -10.23
C PHE A 59 1.46 -13.00 -11.41
N GLU A 60 1.99 -12.53 -12.55
CA GLU A 60 1.21 -12.22 -13.74
C GLU A 60 0.39 -13.45 -14.22
N TRP A 61 0.88 -14.66 -13.97
CA TRP A 61 0.17 -15.91 -14.25
C TRP A 61 -1.17 -16.04 -13.51
N MET A 62 -1.36 -15.37 -12.37
CA MET A 62 -2.64 -15.33 -11.65
C MET A 62 -3.68 -14.44 -12.34
N HIS A 63 -3.27 -13.56 -13.25
CA HIS A 63 -4.16 -12.62 -13.94
C HIS A 63 -5.01 -13.28 -15.03
N ALA A 64 -4.68 -14.51 -15.42
CA ALA A 64 -5.30 -15.23 -16.54
C ALA A 64 -6.80 -15.52 -16.37
N LYS A 65 -7.36 -15.35 -15.16
CA LYS A 65 -8.79 -15.62 -14.88
C LYS A 65 -9.71 -14.41 -14.97
N ASP A 66 -9.23 -13.19 -14.69
CA ASP A 66 -10.13 -12.06 -14.39
C ASP A 66 -9.83 -10.74 -15.13
N ASN A 67 -8.81 -10.68 -16.01
CA ASN A 67 -8.43 -9.49 -16.79
C ASN A 67 -8.22 -8.18 -15.99
N CYS A 68 -8.10 -8.26 -14.66
CA CYS A 68 -7.82 -7.11 -13.82
C CYS A 68 -6.32 -6.82 -13.75
N ASP A 69 -5.98 -5.53 -13.72
CA ASP A 69 -4.66 -5.10 -13.31
C ASP A 69 -4.56 -5.16 -11.78
N TYR A 70 -3.71 -6.06 -11.27
CA TYR A 70 -3.49 -6.23 -9.83
C TYR A 70 -2.48 -5.24 -9.27
N TYR A 71 -1.75 -4.49 -10.09
CA TYR A 71 -0.77 -3.52 -9.60
C TYR A 71 -1.37 -2.47 -8.66
N PRO A 72 -2.51 -1.83 -8.96
CA PRO A 72 -3.21 -0.95 -8.02
C PRO A 72 -3.54 -1.59 -6.67
N ALA A 73 -3.97 -2.87 -6.68
CA ALA A 73 -4.32 -3.59 -5.46
C ALA A 73 -3.07 -3.91 -4.63
N THR A 74 -2.01 -4.40 -5.27
CA THR A 74 -0.72 -4.70 -4.64
C THR A 74 -0.08 -3.45 -4.05
N LEU A 75 -0.10 -2.33 -4.79
CA LEU A 75 0.41 -1.05 -4.32
C LEU A 75 -0.36 -0.55 -3.10
N LEU A 76 -1.69 -0.58 -3.14
CA LEU A 76 -2.52 -0.16 -2.02
C LEU A 76 -2.27 -1.03 -0.77
N ALA A 77 -2.15 -2.35 -0.94
CA ALA A 77 -1.85 -3.26 0.16
C ALA A 77 -0.49 -2.93 0.81
N CYS A 78 0.56 -2.74 0.00
CA CYS A 78 1.89 -2.36 0.51
C CYS A 78 1.86 -1.03 1.27
N ILE A 79 1.18 -0.01 0.73
CA ILE A 79 1.06 1.30 1.40
C ILE A 79 0.38 1.14 2.77
N MET A 80 -0.73 0.41 2.83
CA MET A 80 -1.48 0.19 4.07
C MET A 80 -0.66 -0.57 5.11
N GLU A 81 0.08 -1.60 4.68
CA GLU A 81 0.98 -2.34 5.55
C GLU A 81 2.06 -1.43 6.14
N GLN A 82 2.74 -0.65 5.29
CA GLN A 82 3.78 0.30 5.72
C GLN A 82 3.23 1.36 6.68
N VAL A 83 2.04 1.90 6.42
CA VAL A 83 1.38 2.88 7.29
C VAL A 83 1.01 2.25 8.63
N TYR A 84 0.54 1.01 8.65
CA TYR A 84 0.15 0.33 9.89
C TYR A 84 1.36 -0.03 10.76
N GLN A 85 2.41 -0.59 10.15
CA GLN A 85 3.64 -0.96 10.85
C GLN A 85 4.34 0.27 11.45
N ASN A 86 4.35 1.38 10.70
CA ASN A 86 5.02 2.63 11.08
C ASN A 86 4.07 3.69 11.65
N CYS A 87 2.87 3.30 12.09
CA CYS A 87 1.88 4.21 12.64
C CYS A 87 2.49 5.05 13.79
N PRO A 88 2.43 6.41 13.73
CA PRO A 88 3.02 7.27 14.76
C PRO A 88 2.39 7.02 16.13
N ALA A 89 3.19 7.09 17.19
CA ALA A 89 2.71 6.88 18.56
C ALA A 89 1.59 7.85 18.97
N SER A 90 1.56 9.06 18.39
CA SER A 90 0.50 10.05 18.61
C SER A 90 -0.86 9.64 18.03
N LEU A 91 -0.88 8.75 17.04
CA LEU A 91 -2.10 8.24 16.38
C LEU A 91 -2.42 6.80 16.79
N TRP A 92 -1.41 6.07 17.27
CA TRP A 92 -1.55 4.69 17.69
C TRP A 92 -2.42 4.59 18.94
N LYS A 93 -3.49 3.81 18.83
CA LYS A 93 -4.31 3.43 20.00
C LYS A 93 -3.68 2.21 20.66
N ASN A 94 -3.20 2.38 21.89
CA ASN A 94 -2.56 1.30 22.65
C ASN A 94 -3.59 0.42 23.38
N THR A 95 -4.53 -0.16 22.62
CA THR A 95 -5.44 -1.19 23.13
C THR A 95 -4.88 -2.58 22.84
N ASP A 96 -5.29 -3.57 23.62
CA ASP A 96 -4.85 -4.96 23.44
C ASP A 96 -5.12 -5.48 22.02
N ASP A 97 -6.29 -5.15 21.46
CA ASP A 97 -6.67 -5.50 20.09
C ASP A 97 -5.72 -4.91 19.04
N CYS A 98 -5.36 -3.63 19.18
CA CYS A 98 -4.45 -2.97 18.25
C CYS A 98 -3.04 -3.56 18.37
N VAL A 99 -2.57 -3.85 19.59
CA VAL A 99 -1.26 -4.49 19.82
C VAL A 99 -1.24 -5.89 19.20
N ALA A 100 -2.30 -6.68 19.39
CA ALA A 100 -2.42 -8.02 18.82
C ALA A 100 -2.45 -7.97 17.28
N MET A 101 -3.21 -7.05 16.69
CA MET A 101 -3.27 -6.88 15.23
C MET A 101 -1.91 -6.48 14.64
N LYS A 102 -1.19 -5.55 15.28
CA LYS A 102 0.15 -5.16 14.83
C LYS A 102 1.13 -6.33 14.88
N LYS A 103 1.09 -7.14 15.95
CA LYS A 103 1.90 -8.35 16.06
C LYS A 103 1.56 -9.35 14.95
N TYR A 104 0.28 -9.58 14.68
CA TYR A 104 -0.16 -10.51 13.63
C TYR A 104 0.34 -10.08 12.23
N LEU A 105 0.18 -8.80 11.89
CA LEU A 105 0.61 -8.28 10.59
C LEU A 105 2.13 -8.35 10.39
N ILE A 106 2.92 -8.19 11.46
CA ILE A 106 4.38 -8.33 11.40
C ILE A 106 4.79 -9.82 11.35
N ALA A 107 4.11 -10.69 12.12
CA ALA A 107 4.42 -12.12 12.19
C ALA A 107 4.17 -12.86 10.86
N CYS A 108 3.30 -12.35 9.99
CA CYS A 108 3.14 -12.93 8.65
C CYS A 108 4.42 -12.85 7.77
N ASP A 109 5.39 -11.98 8.09
CA ASP A 109 6.68 -11.93 7.39
C ASP A 109 7.65 -13.05 7.88
N ASP A 110 7.39 -13.67 9.05
CA ASP A 110 8.17 -14.79 9.58
C ASP A 110 7.92 -16.12 8.83
N LEU A 111 6.89 -16.20 7.99
CA LEU A 111 6.69 -17.34 7.06
C LEU A 111 7.78 -17.42 5.97
N LYS A 112 8.57 -16.36 5.77
CA LYS A 112 9.81 -16.45 4.95
C LYS A 112 10.98 -17.09 5.69
N LYS A 113 11.00 -17.06 7.04
CA LYS A 113 12.12 -17.58 7.85
C LYS A 113 11.96 -19.05 8.23
N SER A 114 10.77 -19.65 8.06
CA SER A 114 10.51 -21.04 8.43
C SER A 114 10.68 -22.06 7.30
N ARG A 115 11.08 -21.65 6.08
CA ARG A 115 11.60 -22.56 5.05
C ARG A 115 13.11 -22.68 5.21
N LYS A 116 13.54 -23.44 6.22
CA LYS A 116 14.84 -24.12 6.20
C LYS A 116 14.64 -25.54 5.71
#